data_AF-A0A383ZHX2-F1
#
_entry.id   AF-A0A383ZHX2-F1
#
_cell.length_a   1.000
_cell.length_b   1.000
_cell.length_c   1.000
_cell.angle_alpha   90.00
_cell.angle_beta   90.00
_cell.angle_gamma   90.00
#
_symmetry.space_group_name_H-M   'P 1'
#
loop_
_entity.id
_entity.type
_entity.pdbx_description
1 polymer ?
#
loop_
_entity_poly.entity_id
_entity_poly.type
_entity_poly.pdbx_seq_one_letter_code
_entity_poly.pdbx_strand_id
1 'polypeptide(L)'
;MSQWQHGRGRWGQGRGLSGRSSAKRKGGKHNPERWKDYLPVGQRMPGTRFIAFKVPLIQSFEKNLAPEECFSPLDLFNKIQEQNEELGLIIDLTYTRRSYKPEVNGTRN
;
A
#
# COMPACT_ATOMS: atom_id res chain seq x y z
N MET A 1 -6.57 -65.12 3.19
CA MET A 1 -5.95 -65.64 4.42
C MET A 1 -4.45 -65.37 4.35
N SER A 2 -3.84 -65.04 5.49
CA SER A 2 -2.43 -64.63 5.70
C SER A 2 -2.14 -63.15 5.46
N GLN A 3 -1.49 -62.41 6.35
CA GLN A 3 -1.29 -62.51 7.80
C GLN A 3 -0.78 -61.10 8.17
N TRP A 4 -1.43 -60.41 9.12
CA TRP A 4 -1.00 -59.08 9.56
C TRP A 4 0.18 -59.24 10.52
N GLN A 5 1.28 -58.53 10.27
CA GLN A 5 2.33 -58.34 11.27
C GLN A 5 2.30 -56.89 11.77
N HIS A 6 1.95 -56.74 13.05
CA HIS A 6 2.06 -55.50 13.79
C HIS A 6 3.50 -55.34 14.30
N GLY A 7 4.22 -54.35 13.77
CA GLY A 7 5.46 -53.84 14.37
C GLY A 7 5.15 -52.67 15.29
N ARG A 8 5.35 -52.86 16.59
CA ARG A 8 5.28 -51.81 17.62
C ARG A 8 6.55 -50.95 17.61
N GLY A 9 6.35 -49.64 17.61
CA GLY A 9 7.13 -48.69 18.43
C GLY A 9 8.32 -48.00 17.78
N ARG A 10 8.28 -46.65 17.73
CA ARG A 10 9.30 -45.80 18.37
C ARG A 10 8.79 -44.37 18.56
N TRP A 11 8.85 -43.92 19.79
CA TRP A 11 8.56 -42.56 20.25
C TRP A 11 9.66 -41.58 19.83
N GLY A 12 9.27 -40.33 19.59
CA GLY A 12 10.11 -39.17 19.88
C GLY A 12 11.05 -38.69 18.77
N GLN A 13 10.59 -37.69 18.02
CA GLN A 13 11.44 -36.56 17.64
C GLN A 13 10.56 -35.37 17.33
N GLY A 14 10.47 -34.46 18.31
CA GLY A 14 9.90 -33.14 18.12
C GLY A 14 10.67 -32.44 17.02
N ARG A 15 10.03 -32.27 15.85
CA ARG A 15 10.48 -31.32 14.86
C ARG A 15 9.96 -29.97 15.31
N GLY A 16 10.92 -29.15 15.72
CA GLY A 16 10.71 -27.86 16.32
C GLY A 16 9.66 -27.06 15.55
N LEU A 17 8.73 -26.49 16.31
CA LEU A 17 8.07 -25.27 15.90
C LEU A 17 9.20 -24.28 15.62
N SER A 18 9.58 -24.14 14.35
CA SER A 18 10.36 -22.99 13.91
C SER A 18 9.42 -21.82 14.17
N GLY A 19 9.56 -21.23 15.37
CA GLY A 19 9.01 -19.94 15.69
C GLY A 19 9.51 -19.03 14.60
N ARG A 20 8.65 -18.78 13.62
CA ARG A 20 8.89 -17.76 12.62
C ARG A 20 8.83 -16.49 13.44
N SER A 21 9.99 -16.05 13.90
CA SER A 21 10.18 -14.79 14.59
C SER A 21 9.42 -13.79 13.74
N SER A 22 8.31 -13.27 14.28
CA SER A 22 7.67 -12.11 13.70
C SER A 22 8.67 -11.00 13.93
N ALA A 23 9.66 -10.93 13.03
CA ALA A 23 10.65 -9.89 13.01
C ALA A 23 9.82 -8.64 12.90
N LYS A 24 9.75 -7.91 14.02
CA LYS A 24 9.11 -6.60 14.14
C LYS A 24 9.58 -5.82 12.92
N ARG A 25 8.71 -5.68 11.90
CA ARG A 25 9.06 -5.01 10.66
C ARG A 25 9.47 -3.61 11.08
N LYS A 26 10.78 -3.34 11.10
CA LYS A 26 11.32 -2.00 11.28
C LYS A 26 10.54 -1.11 10.31
N GLY A 27 10.04 0.02 10.79
CA GLY A 27 9.28 0.99 10.01
C GLY A 27 10.14 1.62 8.92
N GLY A 28 10.55 0.82 7.95
CA GLY A 28 11.35 1.20 6.81
C GLY A 28 10.49 1.92 5.79
N LYS A 29 11.13 2.83 5.05
CA LYS A 29 10.58 3.60 3.91
C LYS A 29 10.33 2.69 2.69
N HIS A 30 9.73 1.53 2.93
CA HIS A 30 9.31 0.63 1.88
C HIS A 30 7.92 1.05 1.39
N ASN A 31 7.73 1.03 0.08
CA ASN A 31 6.43 1.33 -0.50
C ASN A 31 5.41 0.30 -0.03
N PRO A 32 4.11 0.66 0.07
CA PRO A 32 3.08 -0.30 0.34
C PRO A 32 3.14 -1.44 -0.68
N GLU A 33 2.90 -2.67 -0.23
CA GLU A 33 2.87 -3.84 -1.10
C GLU A 33 1.90 -3.63 -2.26
N ARG A 34 2.31 -3.98 -3.49
CA ARG A 34 1.53 -3.82 -4.74
C ARG A 34 1.15 -2.39 -5.13
N TRP A 35 1.63 -1.35 -4.44
CA TRP A 35 1.29 0.05 -4.78
C TRP A 35 1.65 0.44 -6.22
N LYS A 36 2.68 -0.21 -6.80
CA LYS A 36 3.15 0.02 -8.17
C LYS A 36 2.21 -0.58 -9.22
N ASP A 37 1.41 -1.57 -8.84
CA ASP A 37 0.54 -2.31 -9.76
C ASP A 37 -0.72 -1.51 -10.15
N TYR A 38 -1.01 -0.42 -9.42
CA TYR A 38 -2.22 0.39 -9.61
C TYR A 38 -1.92 1.69 -10.35
N LEU A 39 -2.85 2.09 -11.21
CA LEU A 39 -2.85 3.41 -11.85
C LEU A 39 -2.88 4.53 -10.80
N PRO A 40 -2.19 5.66 -11.03
CA PRO A 40 -2.15 6.76 -10.08
C PRO A 40 -3.53 7.37 -9.79
N VAL A 41 -4.27 7.72 -10.86
CA VAL A 41 -5.54 8.45 -10.79
C VAL A 41 -6.54 7.79 -11.76
N GLY A 42 -7.74 7.49 -11.29
CA GLY A 42 -8.86 7.03 -12.12
C GLY A 42 -9.59 8.18 -12.81
N GLN A 43 -10.56 7.86 -13.66
CA GLN A 43 -11.46 8.85 -14.26
C GLN A 43 -12.55 9.27 -13.25
N ARG A 44 -13.14 10.45 -13.46
CA ARG A 44 -14.35 10.84 -12.74
C ARG A 44 -15.47 9.83 -12.96
N MET A 45 -16.08 9.39 -11.87
CA MET A 45 -17.20 8.46 -11.90
C MET A 45 -18.45 9.16 -12.47
N PRO A 46 -19.02 8.71 -13.60
CA PRO A 46 -20.18 9.34 -14.22
C PRO A 46 -21.35 9.47 -13.25
N GLY A 47 -22.04 10.61 -13.30
CA GLY A 47 -23.17 10.90 -12.40
C GLY A 47 -22.77 11.26 -10.97
N THR A 48 -21.47 11.35 -10.65
CA THR A 48 -20.99 11.74 -9.32
C THR A 48 -19.94 12.86 -9.40
N ARG A 49 -19.41 13.27 -8.24
CA ARG A 49 -18.22 14.14 -8.12
C ARG A 49 -17.00 13.40 -7.56
N PHE A 50 -17.00 12.07 -7.63
CA PHE A 50 -15.92 11.25 -7.09
C PHE A 50 -14.86 10.92 -8.13
N ILE A 51 -13.60 11.06 -7.70
CA ILE A 51 -12.42 10.55 -8.39
C ILE A 51 -11.65 9.71 -7.37
N ALA A 52 -11.29 8.49 -7.76
CA ALA A 52 -10.45 7.61 -6.95
C ALA A 52 -9.00 7.68 -7.42
N PHE A 53 -8.06 7.72 -6.49
CA PHE A 53 -6.63 7.71 -6.76
C PHE A 53 -5.90 6.89 -5.68
N LYS A 54 -4.74 6.32 -6.03
CA LYS A 54 -3.89 5.65 -5.02
C LYS A 54 -3.21 6.70 -4.14
N VAL A 55 -2.72 6.32 -2.97
CA VAL A 55 -2.08 7.29 -2.07
C VAL A 55 -0.81 7.89 -2.72
N PRO A 56 -0.68 9.22 -2.84
CA PRO A 56 0.57 9.84 -3.28
C PRO A 56 1.64 9.69 -2.20
N LEU A 57 2.90 9.59 -2.61
CA LEU A 57 4.05 9.34 -1.72
C LEU A 57 4.98 10.55 -1.69
N ILE A 58 5.51 10.90 -0.52
CA ILE A 58 6.59 11.89 -0.38
C ILE A 58 7.93 11.36 -0.89
N GLN A 59 8.82 12.27 -1.30
CA GLN A 59 10.20 12.00 -1.79
C GLN A 59 10.99 10.95 -1.02
N SER A 60 10.75 10.80 0.29
CA SER A 60 11.46 9.79 1.09
C SER A 60 11.15 8.34 0.69
N PHE A 61 10.01 8.10 0.03
CA PHE A 61 9.59 6.81 -0.54
C PHE A 61 9.99 6.67 -2.03
N GLU A 62 10.15 7.78 -2.73
CA GLU A 62 10.55 7.84 -4.15
C GLU A 62 11.98 7.37 -4.42
N LYS A 63 12.87 7.41 -3.42
CA LYS A 63 14.27 6.94 -3.58
C LYS A 63 14.39 5.48 -4.02
N ASN A 64 13.32 4.70 -3.89
CA ASN A 64 13.24 3.29 -4.29
C ASN A 64 12.35 3.07 -5.53
N LEU A 65 11.93 4.14 -6.22
CA LEU A 65 11.07 4.12 -7.40
C LEU A 65 11.86 4.60 -8.62
N ALA A 66 11.53 4.05 -9.79
CA ALA A 66 11.94 4.68 -11.05
C ALA A 66 11.12 5.98 -11.25
N PRO A 67 11.67 7.01 -11.94
CA PRO A 67 10.98 8.29 -12.13
C PRO A 67 9.55 8.17 -12.67
N GLU A 68 9.32 7.22 -13.58
CA GLU A 68 8.02 6.91 -14.17
C GLU A 68 7.03 6.24 -13.21
N GLU A 69 7.53 5.63 -12.13
CA GLU A 69 6.72 5.02 -11.07
C GLU A 69 6.39 6.01 -9.94
N CYS A 70 7.03 7.17 -9.92
CA CYS A 70 6.79 8.21 -8.92
C CYS A 70 5.36 8.76 -9.03
N PHE A 71 4.78 9.05 -7.87
CA PHE A 71 3.48 9.69 -7.79
C PHE A 71 3.40 10.54 -6.53
N SER A 72 3.73 11.81 -6.70
CA SER A 72 3.72 12.83 -5.64
C SER A 72 2.34 13.50 -5.52
N PRO A 73 2.10 14.28 -4.44
CA PRO A 73 0.90 15.11 -4.36
C PRO A 73 0.77 16.12 -5.52
N LEU A 74 1.89 16.63 -6.04
CA LEU A 74 1.87 17.53 -7.21
C LEU A 74 1.39 16.79 -8.47
N ASP A 75 1.86 15.56 -8.67
CA ASP A 75 1.43 14.72 -9.79
C ASP A 75 -0.07 14.41 -9.73
N LEU A 76 -0.64 14.26 -8.52
CA LEU A 76 -2.08 14.13 -8.34
C LEU A 76 -2.81 15.35 -8.90
N PHE A 77 -2.44 16.57 -8.50
CA PHE A 77 -3.11 17.78 -8.97
C PHE A 77 -2.95 17.97 -10.48
N ASN A 78 -1.74 17.78 -11.02
CA ASN A 78 -1.49 17.89 -12.46
C ASN A 78 -2.37 16.91 -13.25
N LYS A 79 -2.46 15.65 -12.83
CA LYS A 79 -3.29 14.62 -13.50
C LYS A 79 -4.78 14.91 -13.42
N ILE A 80 -5.25 15.53 -12.35
CA ILE A 80 -6.65 15.94 -12.22
C ILE A 80 -6.95 17.11 -13.17
N GLN A 81 -6.04 18.09 -13.27
CA GLN A 81 -6.15 19.19 -14.21
C GLN A 81 -6.09 18.73 -15.67
N GLU A 82 -5.24 17.74 -16.00
CA GLU A 82 -5.19 17.08 -17.32
C GLU A 82 -6.53 16.44 -17.71
N GLN A 83 -7.34 16.01 -16.72
CA GLN A 83 -8.69 15.50 -16.94
C GLN A 83 -9.76 16.61 -17.01
N ASN A 84 -9.36 17.89 -16.92
CA ASN A 84 -10.26 19.05 -16.84
C ASN A 84 -11.23 18.97 -15.63
N GLU A 85 -10.71 18.48 -14.49
CA GLU A 85 -11.42 18.37 -13.22
C GLU A 85 -10.71 19.19 -12.13
N GLU A 86 -11.39 19.42 -11.01
CA GLU A 86 -10.84 20.13 -9.84
C GLU A 86 -11.22 19.41 -8.54
N LEU A 87 -10.25 19.24 -7.63
CA LEU A 87 -10.50 18.63 -6.32
C LEU A 87 -10.96 19.67 -5.30
N GLY A 88 -12.20 19.57 -4.83
CA GLY A 88 -12.71 20.39 -3.72
C GLY A 88 -12.54 19.75 -2.33
N LEU A 89 -12.36 18.43 -2.26
CA LEU A 89 -12.20 17.69 -1.00
C LEU A 89 -11.40 16.41 -1.24
N ILE A 90 -10.45 16.12 -0.34
CA ILE A 90 -9.77 14.83 -0.27
C ILE A 90 -10.22 14.10 0.98
N ILE A 91 -10.69 12.87 0.81
CA ILE A 91 -11.03 11.96 1.91
C ILE A 91 -9.90 10.92 1.98
N ASP A 92 -8.99 11.09 2.93
CA ASP A 92 -7.92 10.11 3.17
C ASP A 92 -8.44 8.97 4.06
N LEU A 93 -8.49 7.76 3.48
CA LEU A 93 -8.92 6.55 4.17
C LEU A 93 -7.74 5.72 4.70
N THR A 94 -6.51 6.21 4.57
CA THR A 94 -5.33 5.50 5.05
C THR A 94 -5.16 5.67 6.56
N TYR A 95 -4.91 4.57 7.27
CA TYR A 95 -4.58 4.60 8.70
C TYR A 95 -3.10 4.95 8.94
N THR A 96 -2.52 5.86 8.15
CA THR A 96 -1.12 6.27 8.32
C THR A 96 -0.87 7.70 7.83
N ARG A 97 -0.11 8.48 8.61
CA ARG A 97 0.28 9.85 8.23
C ARG A 97 1.66 9.92 7.57
N ARG A 98 2.18 8.79 7.12
CA ARG A 98 3.57 8.68 6.62
C ARG A 98 3.73 9.06 5.15
N SER A 99 2.63 9.07 4.39
CA SER A 99 2.68 9.14 2.92
C SER A 99 2.71 10.57 2.39
N TYR A 100 2.00 11.51 3.05
CA TYR A 100 2.03 12.94 2.75
C TYR A 100 1.60 13.76 3.97
N LYS A 101 1.96 15.05 4.00
CA LYS A 101 1.45 16.02 4.98
C LYS A 101 0.36 16.83 4.29
N PRO A 102 -0.87 16.86 4.81
CA PRO A 102 -1.86 17.83 4.34
C PRO A 102 -1.36 19.22 4.73
N GLU A 103 -0.95 20.02 3.75
CA GLU A 103 -0.75 21.45 3.97
C GLU A 103 -2.12 22.10 3.94
N VAL A 104 -2.56 22.59 5.11
CA VAL A 104 -3.80 23.35 5.23
C VAL A 104 -3.51 24.76 4.72
N ASN A 105 -3.58 24.96 3.40
CA ASN A 105 -3.62 26.31 2.83
C ASN A 105 -5.06 26.83 2.94
N GLY A 106 -5.44 27.13 4.18
CA GLY A 106 -6.70 27.75 4.57
C GLY A 106 -6.44 29.11 5.21
N THR A 107 -5.70 30.00 4.55
CA THR A 107 -5.85 31.43 4.84
C THR A 107 -7.01 31.95 4.04
N ARG A 108 -8.12 32.17 4.74
CA ARG A 108 -9.22 33.04 4.32
C ARG A 108 -8.65 34.40 3.91
N ASN A 109 -8.95 34.83 2.69
CA ASN A 109 -9.65 36.07 2.32
C ASN A 109 -9.57 36.28 0.81
#